data_AF-A0A2P2J589-F1
#
_entry.id   AF-A0A2P2J589-F1
#
_cell.length_a   1.000
_cell.length_b   1.000
_cell.length_c   1.000
_cell.angle_alpha   90.00
_cell.angle_beta   90.00
_cell.angle_gamma   90.00
#
_symmetry.space_group_name_H-M   'P 1'
#
loop_
_entity.id
_entity.type
_entity.pdbx_description
1 polymer ?
#
loop_
_entity_poly.entity_id
_entity_poly.type
_entity_poly.pdbx_seq_one_letter_code
_entity_poly.pdbx_strand_id
1 'polypeptide(L)'
;MSDEAMEAALGSSKDYSLKQYLIFADKLQNKAKELSLKGESFMASDVERALWSSAMSAKLPAAQAEPNLNTIVSRSGKRRKY
;
A
#
# COMPACT_ATOMS: atom_id res chain seq x y z
N MET A 1 2.71 -6.45 5.37
CA MET A 1 2.58 -7.39 4.23
C MET A 1 1.37 -8.25 4.42
N SER A 2 0.26 -7.79 3.83
CA SER A 2 -0.98 -8.55 3.72
C SER A 2 -1.02 -9.22 2.35
N ASP A 3 -1.68 -10.37 2.29
CA ASP A 3 -1.75 -11.22 1.09
C ASP A 3 -2.37 -10.48 -0.09
N GLU A 4 -3.30 -9.56 0.18
CA GLU A 4 -4.02 -8.83 -0.86
C GLU A 4 -3.16 -7.77 -1.56
N ALA A 5 -2.17 -7.21 -0.88
CA ALA A 5 -1.22 -6.30 -1.52
C ALA A 5 -0.30 -7.05 -2.49
N MET A 6 0.08 -8.27 -2.14
CA MET A 6 0.93 -9.13 -2.95
C MET A 6 0.19 -9.66 -4.18
N GLU A 7 -1.07 -10.08 -4.02
CA GLU A 7 -1.95 -10.41 -5.15
C GLU A 7 -2.13 -9.22 -6.11
N ALA A 8 -2.34 -8.01 -5.60
CA ALA A 8 -2.55 -6.83 -6.44
C ALA A 8 -1.30 -6.43 -7.26
N ALA A 9 -0.08 -6.70 -6.76
CA ALA A 9 1.17 -6.35 -7.44
C ALA A 9 1.76 -7.46 -8.33
N LEU A 10 1.48 -8.72 -8.00
CA LEU A 10 2.06 -9.89 -8.68
C LEU A 10 1.04 -10.72 -9.46
N GLY A 11 -0.26 -10.61 -9.16
CA GLY A 11 -1.33 -11.35 -9.83
C GLY A 11 -1.34 -12.87 -9.56
N SER A 12 -0.41 -13.38 -8.76
CA SER A 12 -0.34 -14.81 -8.40
C SER A 12 -1.22 -15.11 -7.19
N SER A 13 -2.06 -16.13 -7.28
CA SER A 13 -2.86 -16.62 -6.16
C SER A 13 -1.97 -17.32 -5.12
N LYS A 14 -1.78 -16.69 -3.95
CA LYS A 14 -1.33 -17.33 -2.69
C LYS A 14 0.00 -18.10 -2.71
N ASP A 15 0.92 -17.74 -3.59
CA ASP A 15 2.29 -18.28 -3.57
C ASP A 15 3.19 -17.47 -2.63
N TYR A 16 3.14 -17.82 -1.34
CA TYR A 16 3.93 -17.21 -0.26
C TYR A 16 5.39 -17.69 -0.23
N SER A 17 6.06 -17.72 -1.39
CA SER A 17 7.48 -18.06 -1.43
C SER A 17 8.35 -16.84 -1.12
N LEU A 18 9.49 -17.07 -0.45
CA LEU A 18 10.47 -16.01 -0.19
C LEU A 18 10.88 -15.25 -1.47
N LYS A 19 10.93 -15.95 -2.61
CA LYS A 19 11.22 -15.35 -3.91
C LYS A 19 10.17 -14.31 -4.30
N GLN A 20 8.88 -14.62 -4.12
CA GLN A 20 7.80 -13.67 -4.42
C GLN A 20 7.83 -12.46 -3.50
N TYR A 21 8.12 -12.65 -2.20
CA TYR A 21 8.29 -11.53 -1.28
C TYR A 21 9.45 -10.61 -1.67
N LEU A 22 10.59 -11.16 -2.11
CA LEU A 22 11.71 -10.37 -2.57
C LEU A 22 11.37 -9.57 -3.84
N ILE A 23 10.68 -10.19 -4.80
CA ILE A 23 10.20 -9.51 -6.02
C ILE A 23 9.20 -8.41 -5.67
N PHE A 24 8.27 -8.67 -4.76
CA PHE A 24 7.29 -7.69 -4.30
C PHE A 24 7.95 -6.49 -3.61
N ALA A 25 8.89 -6.74 -2.71
CA ALA A 25 9.63 -5.70 -2.01
C ALA A 25 10.42 -4.80 -2.99
N ASP A 26 11.07 -5.40 -3.99
CA ASP A 26 11.81 -4.65 -5.01
C ASP A 26 10.87 -3.76 -5.84
N LYS A 27 9.71 -4.30 -6.26
CA LYS A 27 8.68 -3.50 -6.94
C LYS A 27 8.20 -2.31 -6.11
N LEU A 28 7.92 -2.51 -4.82
CA LEU A 28 7.49 -1.43 -3.92
C LEU A 28 8.58 -0.36 -3.76
N GLN A 29 9.84 -0.77 -3.58
CA GLN A 29 10.95 0.16 -3.44
C GLN A 29 11.20 0.96 -4.72
N ASN A 30 11.12 0.32 -5.89
CA ASN A 30 11.31 1.00 -7.17
C ASN A 30 10.19 2.01 -7.43
N LYS A 31 8.94 1.67 -7.10
CA LYS A 31 7.83 2.63 -7.18
C LYS A 31 7.94 3.76 -6.17
N ALA A 32 8.38 3.49 -4.95
CA ALA A 32 8.63 4.53 -3.96
C ALA A 32 9.69 5.54 -4.45
N LYS A 33 10.78 5.06 -5.05
CA LYS A 33 11.80 5.91 -5.68
C LYS A 33 11.24 6.73 -6.84
N GLU A 34 10.49 6.10 -7.74
CA GLU A 34 9.86 6.77 -8.89
C GLU A 34 8.91 7.90 -8.45
N LEU A 35 8.06 7.64 -7.47
CA LEU A 35 7.15 8.66 -6.92
C LEU A 35 7.91 9.75 -6.17
N SER A 36 9.02 9.39 -5.52
CA SER A 36 9.87 10.35 -4.80
C SER A 36 10.57 11.37 -5.69
N LEU A 37 10.74 11.08 -6.98
CA LEU A 37 11.26 12.04 -7.95
C LEU A 37 10.31 13.21 -8.18
N LYS A 38 9.02 13.06 -7.84
CA LYS A 38 7.97 14.06 -8.06
C LYS A 38 7.89 15.12 -6.95
N GLY A 39 8.85 15.13 -6.02
CA GLY A 39 9.03 16.17 -5.00
C GLY A 39 8.57 15.79 -3.59
N GLU A 40 7.78 14.72 -3.45
CA GLU A 40 7.34 14.19 -2.15
C GLU A 40 8.08 12.89 -1.83
N SER A 41 8.69 12.75 -0.65
CA SER A 41 9.35 11.50 -0.27
C SER A 41 8.32 10.39 0.02
N PHE A 42 8.32 9.32 -0.78
CA PHE A 42 7.51 8.13 -0.54
C PHE A 42 8.37 6.98 -0.02
N MET A 43 7.86 6.29 1.00
CA MET A 43 8.45 5.03 1.47
C MET A 43 7.73 3.83 0.85
N ALA A 44 8.40 2.69 0.79
CA ALA A 44 7.80 1.44 0.30
C ALA A 44 6.51 1.08 1.05
N SER A 45 6.42 1.42 2.34
CA SER A 45 5.21 1.23 3.17
C SER A 45 4.02 2.10 2.74
N ASP A 46 4.28 3.30 2.20
CA ASP A 46 3.22 4.19 1.73
C ASP A 46 2.59 3.63 0.45
N VAL A 47 3.45 3.11 -0.45
CA VAL A 47 3.03 2.41 -1.67
C VAL A 47 2.26 1.14 -1.32
N GLU A 48 2.74 0.36 -0.35
CA GLU A 48 2.04 -0.85 0.14
C GLU A 48 0.63 -0.50 0.66
N ARG A 49 0.51 0.55 1.48
CA ARG A 49 -0.79 1.00 2.00
C ARG A 49 -1.74 1.46 0.90
N ALA A 50 -1.25 2.24 -0.06
CA ALA A 50 -2.06 2.70 -1.19
C ALA A 50 -2.56 1.52 -2.04
N LEU A 51 -1.69 0.54 -2.30
CA LEU A 51 -2.02 -0.66 -3.05
C LEU A 51 -3.05 -1.51 -2.31
N TRP A 52 -2.86 -1.74 -1.01
CA TRP A 52 -3.82 -2.48 -0.19
C TRP A 52 -5.18 -1.78 -0.15
N SER A 53 -5.20 -0.46 0.04
CA SER A 53 -6.42 0.35 0.01
C SER A 53 -7.15 0.24 -1.34
N SER A 54 -6.41 0.33 -2.44
CA SER A 54 -6.96 0.20 -3.80
C SER A 54 -7.55 -1.20 -4.05
N ALA A 55 -6.83 -2.25 -3.65
CA ALA A 55 -7.30 -3.63 -3.77
C ALA A 55 -8.57 -3.88 -2.94
N MET A 56 -8.63 -3.33 -1.71
CA MET A 56 -9.82 -3.40 -0.86
C MET A 56 -11.00 -2.62 -1.45
N SER A 57 -10.76 -1.44 -2.01
CA SER A 57 -11.78 -0.65 -2.69
C SER A 57 -12.33 -1.36 -3.94
N ALA A 58 -11.51 -2.15 -4.63
CA ALA A 58 -11.95 -2.95 -5.77
C ALA A 58 -12.73 -4.22 -5.36
N LYS A 59 -12.50 -4.74 -4.15
CA LYS A 59 -13.19 -5.92 -3.60
C LYS A 59 -14.58 -5.59 -3.00
N LEU A 60 -14.85 -4.33 -2.66
CA LEU A 60 -16.17 -3.89 -2.22
C LEU A 60 -17.05 -3.58 -3.45
N PRO A 61 -18.31 -4.04 -3.50
CA PRO A 61 -19.23 -3.61 -4.54
C PRO A 61 -19.31 -2.07 -4.52
N ALA A 62 -19.20 -1.45 -5.70
CA ALA A 62 -19.03 -0.02 -5.92
C ALA A 62 -20.22 0.86 -5.48
N ALA A 63 -20.62 0.76 -4.21
CA ALA A 63 -21.49 1.71 -3.56
C ALA A 63 -20.59 2.64 -2.74
N GLN A 64 -20.63 3.93 -3.07
CA GLN A 64 -19.95 5.06 -2.39
C GLN A 64 -18.53 5.39 -2.86
N ALA A 65 -18.35 5.52 -4.18
CA ALA A 65 -17.28 6.36 -4.71
C ALA A 65 -17.71 7.84 -4.65
N GLU A 66 -17.51 8.49 -3.50
CA GLU A 66 -17.41 9.96 -3.42
C GLU A 66 -15.99 10.31 -2.94
N PRO A 67 -15.20 11.07 -3.72
CA PRO A 67 -13.83 11.36 -3.39
C PRO A 67 -13.80 12.56 -2.43
N ASN A 68 -13.90 12.31 -1.12
CA ASN A 68 -13.55 13.34 -0.14
C ASN A 68 -12.02 13.40 0.00
N LEU A 69 -11.40 14.18 -0.89
CA LEU A 69 -10.05 14.72 -0.75
C LEU A 69 -9.98 15.64 0.48
N ASN A 70 -9.91 15.05 1.68
CA ASN A 70 -9.53 15.77 2.89
C ASN A 70 -8.26 15.15 3.46
N THR A 71 -7.14 15.52 2.84
CA THR A 71 -5.83 15.58 3.45
C THR A 71 -5.88 16.33 4.78
N ILE A 72 -5.85 15.62 5.91
CA ILE A 72 -5.22 16.14 7.14
C ILE A 72 -4.42 15.02 7.80
N VAL A 73 -3.12 15.11 7.63
CA VAL A 73 -2.11 14.46 8.48
C VAL A 73 -2.40 14.80 9.93
N SER A 74 -2.76 13.80 10.74
CA SER A 74 -2.62 13.92 12.20
C SER A 74 -1.96 12.65 12.76
N ARG A 75 -0.63 12.70 12.84
CA ARG A 75 0.15 11.79 13.67
C ARG A 75 -0.24 12.05 15.14
N SER A 76 -1.20 11.30 15.67
CA SER A 76 -1.43 11.24 17.11
C SER A 76 -0.83 9.95 17.68
N GLY A 77 0.47 10.00 17.93
CA GLY A 77 1.13 8.97 18.73
C GLY A 77 0.60 9.03 20.17
N LYS A 78 -0.21 8.05 20.58
CA LYS A 78 -0.62 7.89 21.97
C LYS A 78 -0.03 6.60 22.52
N ARG A 79 1.20 6.69 23.02
CA ARG A 79 1.79 5.64 23.90
C ARG A 79 0.96 5.61 25.18
N ARG A 80 0.27 4.50 25.45
CA ARG A 80 -0.21 4.17 26.80
C ARG A 80 0.82 3.25 27.45
N LYS A 81 1.41 3.68 28.56
CA LYS A 81 2.07 2.80 29.54
C LYS A 81 1.00 2.43 30.56
N TYR A 82 0.69 1.15 30.66
CA TYR A 82 0.23 0.50 31.89
C TYR A 82 0.91 -0.86 31.93
#